data_AF-A0A4U2ZQP0-F1
#
_entry.id   AF-A0A4U2ZQP0-F1
#
_cell.length_a   1.000
_cell.length_b   1.000
_cell.length_c   1.000
_cell.angle_alpha   90.00
_cell.angle_beta   90.00
_cell.angle_gamma   90.00
#
_symmetry.space_group_name_H-M   'P 1'
#
loop_
_entity.id
_entity.type
_entity.pdbx_description
1 polymer ?
#
loop_
_entity_poly.entity_id
_entity_poly.type
_entity_poly.pdbx_seq_one_letter_code
_entity_poly.pdbx_strand_id
1 'polypeptide(L)'
;KSINEKKQTFYFGIIYNIILFGTPLVSTYILHHHGKILYIEAYLHTFGIVMIFNLVDLLIIDWLIFCWITPRFVVIPSTEGMKGYKDYKFHLRGAIAGTPFLAIVSLFLAGIATTI
;
A
#
# COMPACT_ATOMS: atom_id res chain seq x y z
N LYS A 1 1.26 23.81 3.14
CA LYS A 1 2.16 22.99 4.00
C LYS A 1 3.35 23.82 4.44
N SER A 2 3.59 23.95 5.74
CA SER A 2 4.79 24.58 6.32
C SER A 2 6.06 23.83 5.92
N ILE A 3 7.23 24.45 6.09
CA ILE A 3 8.52 23.79 5.84
C ILE A 3 8.66 22.53 6.71
N ASN A 4 8.17 22.58 7.95
CA ASN A 4 8.26 21.47 8.89
C ASN A 4 7.38 20.28 8.47
N GLU A 5 6.14 20.55 8.03
CA GLU A 5 5.23 19.52 7.52
C GLU A 5 5.78 18.84 6.25
N LYS A 6 6.46 19.58 5.37
CA LYS A 6 7.11 19.02 4.19
C LYS A 6 8.24 18.06 4.57
N LYS A 7 9.11 18.47 5.52
CA LYS A 7 10.19 17.62 6.02
C LYS A 7 9.66 16.35 6.68
N GLN A 8 8.62 16.47 7.52
CA GLN A 8 7.98 15.31 8.15
C GLN A 8 7.38 14.36 7.12
N THR A 9 6.59 14.88 6.16
CA THR A 9 6.01 14.07 5.08
C THR A 9 7.10 13.30 4.33
N PHE A 10 8.23 13.95 4.05
CA PHE A 10 9.37 13.33 3.36
C PHE A 10 9.99 12.19 4.17
N TYR A 11 10.33 12.42 5.45
CA TYR A 11 10.95 11.39 6.29
C TYR A 11 10.02 10.20 6.53
N PHE A 12 8.75 10.45 6.88
CA PHE A 12 7.78 9.38 7.04
C PHE A 12 7.54 8.63 5.74
N GLY A 13 7.47 9.35 4.61
CA GLY A 13 7.33 8.74 3.30
C GLY A 13 8.46 7.78 2.97
N ILE A 14 9.72 8.14 3.24
CA ILE A 14 10.87 7.25 3.02
C ILE A 14 10.75 5.98 3.86
N ILE A 15 10.55 6.12 5.18
CA ILE A 15 10.49 4.98 6.10
C ILE A 15 9.33 4.06 5.71
N TYR A 16 8.17 4.64 5.43
CA TYR A 16 6.99 3.91 4.98
C TYR A 16 7.25 3.12 3.69
N ASN A 17 7.84 3.74 2.66
CA ASN A 17 8.12 3.06 1.40
C ASN A 17 9.19 1.97 1.53
N ILE A 18 10.20 2.16 2.40
CA ILE A 18 11.18 1.11 2.73
C ILE A 18 10.47 -0.11 3.32
N ILE A 19 9.54 0.09 4.25
CA ILE A 19 8.79 -1.02 4.85
C ILE A 19 7.86 -1.66 3.81
N LEU A 20 7.12 -0.84 3.06
CA LEU A 20 6.12 -1.29 2.08
C LEU A 20 6.74 -2.18 0.99
N PHE A 21 7.90 -1.79 0.44
CA PHE A 21 8.54 -2.54 -0.64
C PHE A 21 9.67 -3.45 -0.17
N GLY A 22 10.33 -3.13 0.94
CA GLY A 22 11.35 -3.98 1.55
C GLY A 22 10.78 -5.27 2.12
N THR A 23 9.57 -5.24 2.70
CA THR A 23 8.91 -6.44 3.24
C THR A 23 8.68 -7.52 2.17
N PRO A 24 7.99 -7.26 1.05
CA PRO A 24 7.81 -8.25 -0.01
C PRO A 24 9.13 -8.70 -0.63
N LEU A 25 10.12 -7.80 -0.75
CA LEU A 25 11.45 -8.13 -1.26
C LEU A 25 12.16 -9.15 -0.36
N VAL A 26 12.34 -8.82 0.92
CA VAL A 26 13.04 -9.67 1.89
C VAL A 26 12.30 -10.99 2.11
N SER A 27 10.97 -10.95 2.21
CA SER A 27 10.15 -12.16 2.38
C SER A 27 10.31 -13.12 1.20
N THR A 28 10.27 -12.60 -0.03
CA THR A 28 10.42 -13.42 -1.25
C THR A 28 11.85 -13.92 -1.43
N TYR A 29 12.85 -13.12 -1.08
CA TYR A 29 14.25 -13.51 -1.09
C TYR A 29 14.51 -14.72 -0.16
N ILE A 30 14.02 -14.64 1.09
CA ILE A 30 14.11 -15.75 2.05
C ILE A 30 13.41 -17.01 1.51
N LEU A 31 12.21 -16.85 0.93
CA LEU A 31 11.46 -17.95 0.33
C LEU A 31 12.24 -18.61 -0.82
N HIS A 32 12.85 -17.80 -1.71
CA HIS A 32 13.65 -18.32 -2.81
C HIS A 32 14.92 -19.04 -2.33
N HIS A 33 15.59 -18.53 -1.31
CA HIS A 33 16.78 -19.18 -0.76
C HIS A 33 16.52 -20.55 -0.12
N HIS A 34 15.33 -20.76 0.45
CA HIS A 34 14.98 -22.04 1.07
C HIS A 34 14.48 -23.09 0.07
N GLY A 35 13.81 -22.68 -1.01
CA GLY A 35 13.09 -23.62 -1.89
C GLY A 35 13.34 -23.46 -3.39
N LYS A 36 14.17 -22.50 -3.83
CA LYS A 36 14.36 -22.08 -5.23
C LYS A 36 13.04 -22.04 -6.00
N ILE A 37 12.25 -21.01 -5.72
CA ILE A 37 10.98 -20.76 -6.42
C ILE A 37 11.21 -20.21 -7.83
N LEU A 38 10.26 -20.47 -8.73
CA LEU A 38 10.25 -19.89 -10.07
C LEU A 38 10.00 -18.38 -10.02
N TYR A 39 10.42 -17.65 -11.06
CA TYR A 39 10.19 -16.21 -11.16
C TYR A 39 8.70 -15.84 -11.06
N ILE A 40 7.81 -16.65 -11.68
CA ILE A 40 6.37 -16.41 -11.60
C ILE A 40 5.82 -16.59 -10.18
N GLU A 41 6.36 -17.53 -9.41
CA GLU A 41 5.97 -17.74 -8.01
C GLU A 41 6.46 -16.57 -7.14
N ALA A 42 7.70 -16.09 -7.39
CA ALA A 42 8.22 -14.89 -6.74
C ALA A 42 7.37 -13.65 -7.04
N TYR A 43 6.94 -13.48 -8.30
CA TYR A 43 6.04 -12.40 -8.71
C TYR A 43 4.68 -12.49 -8.01
N LEU A 44 4.05 -13.66 -7.99
CA LEU A 44 2.76 -13.84 -7.33
C LEU A 44 2.87 -13.62 -5.82
N HIS A 45 4.00 -13.99 -5.21
CA HIS A 45 4.25 -13.76 -3.79
C HIS A 45 4.43 -12.27 -3.47
N THR A 46 5.29 -11.54 -4.20
CA THR A 46 5.46 -10.09 -4.00
C THR A 46 4.16 -9.34 -4.28
N PHE A 47 3.46 -9.69 -5.36
CA PHE A 47 2.17 -9.10 -5.71
C PHE A 47 1.10 -9.38 -4.67
N GLY A 48 1.03 -10.61 -4.15
CA GLY A 48 0.11 -10.99 -3.09
C GLY A 48 0.30 -10.15 -1.83
N ILE A 49 1.55 -9.95 -1.39
CA ILE A 49 1.86 -9.14 -0.20
C ILE A 49 1.42 -7.69 -0.39
N VAL A 50 1.76 -7.04 -1.52
CA VAL A 50 1.35 -5.64 -1.75
C VAL A 50 -0.15 -5.50 -2.02
N MET A 51 -0.81 -6.53 -2.55
CA MET A 51 -2.27 -6.55 -2.71
C MET A 51 -2.99 -6.71 -1.37
N ILE A 52 -2.46 -7.48 -0.43
CA ILE A 52 -2.97 -7.50 0.94
C ILE A 52 -2.90 -6.10 1.55
N PHE A 53 -1.78 -5.39 1.35
CA PHE A 53 -1.66 -4.01 1.81
C PHE A 53 -2.72 -3.09 1.16
N ASN A 54 -2.90 -3.17 -0.16
CA ASN A 54 -3.92 -2.41 -0.90
C ASN A 54 -5.35 -2.73 -0.42
N LEU A 55 -5.62 -3.98 -0.05
CA LEU A 55 -6.92 -4.41 0.50
C LEU A 55 -7.11 -3.95 1.94
N VAL A 56 -6.07 -3.95 2.77
CA VAL A 56 -6.15 -3.39 4.13
C VAL A 56 -6.44 -1.89 4.07
N ASP A 57 -5.77 -1.16 3.18
CA ASP A 57 -6.04 0.26 2.95
C ASP A 57 -7.51 0.45 2.53
N LEU A 58 -7.98 -0.26 1.50
CA LEU A 58 -9.36 -0.14 1.02
C LEU A 58 -10.41 -0.54 2.08
N LEU A 59 -10.27 -1.70 2.71
CA LEU A 59 -11.32 -2.29 3.54
C LEU A 59 -11.30 -1.72 4.96
N ILE A 60 -10.12 -1.55 5.54
CA ILE A 60 -9.95 -1.15 6.94
C ILE A 60 -9.81 0.36 7.04
N ILE A 61 -8.88 0.95 6.29
CA ILE A 61 -8.60 2.38 6.41
C ILE A 61 -9.72 3.18 5.73
N ASP A 62 -9.89 3.00 4.42
CA ASP A 62 -10.83 3.76 3.62
C ASP A 62 -12.29 3.45 3.96
N TRP A 63 -12.69 2.18 3.90
CA TRP A 63 -14.10 1.84 4.09
C TRP A 63 -14.52 1.83 5.55
N LEU A 64 -13.78 1.15 6.43
CA LEU A 64 -14.18 1.05 7.83
C LEU A 64 -13.88 2.35 8.60
N ILE A 65 -12.66 2.87 8.56
CA ILE A 65 -12.31 4.06 9.35
C ILE A 65 -12.85 5.34 8.71
N PHE A 66 -12.53 5.63 7.45
CA PHE A 66 -12.95 6.89 6.81
C PHE A 66 -14.44 6.89 6.50
N CYS A 67 -14.96 5.85 5.83
CA CYS A 67 -16.35 5.84 5.36
C CYS A 67 -17.38 5.35 6.37
N TRP A 68 -17.12 4.32 7.15
CA TRP A 68 -18.12 3.81 8.08
C TRP A 68 -18.11 4.63 9.36
N ILE A 69 -17.02 4.53 10.13
CA ILE A 69 -16.92 5.10 11.48
C ILE A 69 -16.80 6.62 11.41
N THR A 70 -15.94 7.13 10.52
CA THR A 70 -15.62 8.56 10.35
C THR A 70 -15.32 9.25 11.70
N PRO A 71 -14.28 8.83 12.44
CA PRO A 71 -13.98 9.42 13.74
C PRO A 71 -13.57 10.89 13.61
N ARG A 72 -13.83 11.69 14.65
CA ARG A 72 -13.63 13.16 14.60
C ARG A 72 -12.22 13.60 14.15
N PHE A 73 -11.18 12.82 14.43
CA PHE A 73 -9.80 13.18 14.06
C PHE A 73 -9.51 13.06 12.55
N VAL A 74 -10.33 12.35 11.77
CA VAL A 74 -10.21 12.30 10.30
C VAL A 74 -11.08 13.35 9.59
N VAL A 75 -11.96 14.04 10.33
CA VAL A 75 -12.84 15.08 9.78
C VAL A 75 -12.08 16.40 9.77
N ILE A 76 -11.91 16.96 8.58
CA ILE A 76 -11.29 18.26 8.38
C ILE A 76 -12.25 19.35 8.89
N PRO A 77 -11.77 20.33 9.69
CA PRO A 77 -12.61 21.43 10.14
C PRO A 77 -13.34 22.12 8.97
N SER A 78 -14.61 22.46 9.17
CA SER A 78 -15.47 23.09 8.15
C SER A 78 -15.90 22.16 7.00
N THR A 79 -15.73 20.85 7.14
CA THR A 79 -16.23 19.84 6.18
C THR A 79 -17.20 18.83 6.81
N GLU A 80 -17.63 19.10 8.04
CA GLU A 80 -18.47 18.20 8.83
C GLU A 80 -19.74 17.81 8.05
N GLY A 81 -20.01 16.49 7.96
CA GLY A 81 -21.19 15.97 7.26
C GLY A 81 -21.12 15.99 5.73
N MET A 82 -20.00 16.40 5.11
CA MET A 82 -19.84 16.33 3.66
C MET A 82 -19.98 14.88 3.15
N LYS A 83 -20.73 14.70 2.05
CA LYS A 83 -20.99 13.39 1.45
C LYS A 83 -19.72 12.65 1.02
N GLY A 84 -18.64 13.38 0.74
CA GLY A 84 -17.34 12.80 0.37
C GLY A 84 -16.79 11.82 1.40
N TYR A 85 -17.08 12.01 2.69
CA TYR A 85 -16.68 11.05 3.72
C TYR A 85 -17.33 9.68 3.55
N LYS A 86 -18.45 9.55 2.84
CA LYS A 86 -19.18 8.29 2.64
C LYS A 86 -19.05 7.75 1.21
N ASP A 87 -18.07 8.21 0.43
CA ASP A 87 -17.88 7.77 -0.96
C ASP A 87 -17.00 6.51 -1.06
N TYR A 88 -17.60 5.35 -0.79
CA TYR A 88 -16.94 4.05 -0.94
C TYR A 88 -16.41 3.78 -2.36
N LYS A 89 -17.11 4.31 -3.38
CA LYS A 89 -16.77 4.07 -4.79
C LYS A 89 -15.51 4.84 -5.19
N PHE A 90 -15.31 6.03 -4.64
CA PHE A 90 -14.08 6.79 -4.84
C PHE A 90 -12.85 5.99 -4.41
N HIS A 91 -12.87 5.44 -3.20
CA HIS A 91 -11.77 4.62 -2.66
C HIS A 91 -11.56 3.33 -3.46
N LEU A 92 -12.64 2.64 -3.85
CA LEU A 92 -12.54 1.45 -4.70
C LEU A 92 -11.87 1.74 -6.04
N ARG A 93 -12.24 2.86 -6.69
CA ARG A 93 -11.61 3.30 -7.94
C ARG A 93 -10.13 3.59 -7.73
N GLY A 94 -9.76 4.22 -6.61
CA GLY A 94 -8.36 4.45 -6.23
C GLY A 94 -7.57 3.15 -6.10
N ALA A 95 -8.06 2.19 -5.32
CA ALA A 95 -7.41 0.89 -5.13
C ALA A 95 -7.25 0.11 -6.45
N ILE A 96 -8.25 0.14 -7.33
CA ILE A 96 -8.18 -0.46 -8.67
C ILE A 96 -7.15 0.28 -9.54
N ALA A 97 -7.16 1.61 -9.55
CA ALA A 97 -6.22 2.42 -10.33
C ALA A 97 -4.76 2.23 -9.89
N GLY A 98 -4.52 1.94 -8.62
CA GLY A 98 -3.19 1.62 -8.09
C GLY A 98 -2.70 0.19 -8.40
N THR A 99 -3.61 -0.75 -8.70
CA THR A 99 -3.26 -2.16 -8.90
C THR A 99 -2.25 -2.40 -10.03
N PRO A 100 -2.35 -1.76 -11.22
CA PRO A 100 -1.34 -1.90 -12.28
C PRO A 100 0.06 -1.48 -11.83
N PHE A 101 0.18 -0.41 -11.03
CA PHE A 101 1.46 0.02 -10.49
C PHE A 101 2.05 -1.04 -9.55
N LEU A 102 1.23 -1.61 -8.66
CA LEU A 102 1.66 -2.68 -7.75
C LEU A 102 2.09 -3.94 -8.52
N ALA A 103 1.40 -4.29 -9.60
CA ALA A 103 1.79 -5.40 -10.48
C ALA A 103 3.16 -5.15 -11.11
N ILE A 104 3.38 -3.94 -11.66
CA ILE A 104 4.67 -3.58 -12.27
C ILE A 104 5.80 -3.61 -11.24
N VAL A 105 5.62 -3.00 -10.07
CA VAL A 105 6.63 -3.02 -8.99
C VAL A 105 6.94 -4.46 -8.56
N SER A 106 5.93 -5.31 -8.45
CA SER A 106 6.09 -6.71 -8.05
C SER A 106 6.95 -7.52 -9.01
N LEU A 107 6.92 -7.22 -10.32
CA LEU A 107 7.82 -7.81 -11.31
C LEU A 107 9.29 -7.48 -11.02
N PHE A 108 9.59 -6.21 -10.68
CA PHE A 108 10.94 -5.79 -10.31
C PHE A 108 11.39 -6.44 -9.01
N LEU A 109 10.53 -6.45 -7.98
CA LEU A 109 10.85 -7.04 -6.69
C LEU A 109 11.14 -8.55 -6.81
N ALA A 110 10.35 -9.27 -7.61
CA ALA A 110 10.58 -10.69 -7.87
C ALA A 110 11.90 -10.93 -8.61
N GLY A 111 12.24 -10.07 -9.58
CA GLY A 111 13.50 -10.14 -10.31
C GLY A 111 14.68 -9.98 -9.37
N ILE A 112 14.66 -8.93 -8.55
CA ILE A 112 15.70 -8.70 -7.55
C ILE A 112 15.79 -9.90 -6.59
N ALA A 113 14.67 -10.30 -5.96
CA ALA A 113 14.64 -11.38 -4.98
C ALA A 113 15.16 -12.74 -5.47
N THR A 114 15.08 -13.02 -6.77
CA THR A 114 15.51 -14.29 -7.39
C THR A 114 16.90 -14.23 -8.03
N THR A 115 17.56 -13.06 -8.03
CA THR A 115 18.87 -12.86 -8.66
C THR A 115 19.98 -12.45 -7.71
N ILE A 116 19.63 -11.87 -6.55
CA ILE A 116 20.56 -11.65 -5.43
C ILE A 116 20.71 -12.91 -4.59
#